data_AF-A0A0K1S189-F1
#
_entry.id   AF-A0A0K1S189-F1
#
_cell.length_a   1.000
_cell.length_b   1.000
_cell.length_c   1.000
_cell.angle_alpha   90.00
_cell.angle_beta   90.00
_cell.angle_gamma   90.00
#
_symmetry.space_group_name_H-M   'P 1'
#
loop_
_entity.id
_entity.type
_entity.pdbx_description
1 polymer ?
#
loop_
_entity_poly.entity_id
_entity_poly.type
_entity_poly.pdbx_seq_one_letter_code
_entity_poly.pdbx_strand_id
1 'polypeptide(L)' 'MRSLPGRCHELLYNRAGQLSLDLVHPFRLIFEPANIPIPRKADGGIDWKKVTAVVIIL' A
#
# COMPACT_ATOMS: atom_id res chain seq x y z
N MET A 1 2.50 7.81 6.04
CA MET A 1 3.84 7.82 5.42
C MET A 1 3.96 8.84 4.29
N ARG A 2 3.31 10.02 4.34
CA ARG A 2 3.51 11.08 3.33
C ARG A 2 4.96 11.61 3.28
N SER A 3 5.75 11.32 4.31
CA SER A 3 7.18 11.67 4.41
C SER A 3 8.13 10.57 3.94
N LEU A 4 7.64 9.39 3.53
CA LEU A 4 8.54 8.36 3.01
C LEU A 4 8.98 8.69 1.57
N PRO A 5 10.24 8.36 1.22
CA PRO A 5 10.70 8.47 -0.17
C PRO A 5 9.84 7.61 -1.10
N GLY A 6 9.75 8.00 -2.36
CA GLY A 6 8.95 7.28 -3.36
C GLY A 6 7.43 7.54 -3.27
N ARG A 7 6.97 8.56 -2.53
CA ARG A 7 5.56 9.00 -2.52
C ARG A 7 4.57 7.85 -2.26
N CYS A 8 4.87 6.97 -1.30
CA CYS A 8 4.04 5.81 -0.98
C CYS A 8 2.62 6.23 -0.54
N HIS A 9 1.60 5.75 -1.25
CA HIS A 9 0.19 6.04 -0.96
C HIS A 9 -0.74 4.88 -1.35
N GLU A 10 -1.88 4.78 -0.66
CA GLU A 10 -2.95 3.85 -1.00
C GLU A 10 -3.68 4.34 -2.26
N LEU A 11 -3.99 3.42 -3.16
CA LEU A 11 -4.79 3.66 -4.35
C LEU A 11 -6.28 3.68 -4.01
N LEU A 12 -7.08 4.34 -4.85
CA LEU A 12 -8.51 4.54 -4.62
C LEU A 12 -9.36 3.76 -5.64
N TYR A 13 -10.68 3.74 -5.42
CA TYR A 13 -11.67 3.16 -6.32
C TYR A 13 -11.43 1.67 -6.61
N ASN A 14 -11.28 1.28 -7.88
CA ASN A 14 -11.08 -0.10 -8.32
C ASN A 14 -9.75 -0.72 -7.87
N ARG A 15 -8.85 0.08 -7.28
CA ARG A 15 -7.58 -0.38 -6.70
C ARG A 15 -7.48 -0.13 -5.19
N ALA A 16 -8.61 0.12 -4.53
CA ALA A 16 -8.64 0.29 -3.08
C ALA A 16 -8.04 -0.92 -2.36
N GLY A 17 -7.16 -0.67 -1.39
CA GLY A 17 -6.39 -1.71 -0.68
C GLY A 17 -5.02 -2.01 -1.28
N GLN A 18 -4.71 -1.48 -2.46
CA GLN A 18 -3.37 -1.53 -3.05
C GLN A 18 -2.59 -0.25 -2.72
N LEU A 19 -1.27 -0.36 -2.69
CA LEU A 19 -0.34 0.73 -2.47
C LEU A 19 0.54 0.93 -3.70
N SER A 20 0.85 2.19 -4.00
CA SER A 20 1.79 2.59 -5.04
C SER A 20 3.01 3.24 -4.40
N LEU A 21 4.20 2.83 -4.86
CA LEU A 21 5.49 3.45 -4.54
C LEU A 21 6.19 3.83 -5.85
N ASP A 22 6.51 5.11 -6.01
CA ASP A 22 7.26 5.62 -7.15
C ASP A 22 8.72 5.11 -7.07
N LEU A 23 9.21 4.55 -8.19
CA LEU A 23 10.60 4.15 -8.40
C LEU A 23 11.34 5.24 -9.21
N VAL A 24 12.09 4.85 -10.24
CA VAL A 24 12.58 5.78 -11.27
C VAL A 24 11.41 6.15 -12.18
N HIS A 25 11.10 7.44 -12.28
CA HIS A 25 10.00 7.91 -13.13
C HIS A 25 10.13 7.37 -14.58
N PRO A 26 9.05 6.82 -15.18
CA PRO A 26 7.66 6.78 -14.69
C PRO A 26 7.25 5.50 -13.94
N PHE A 27 8.20 4.62 -13.62
CA PHE A 27 7.91 3.32 -13.01
C PHE A 27 7.45 3.43 -11.56
N ARG A 28 6.52 2.56 -11.19
CA ARG A 28 5.97 2.45 -9.84
C ARG A 28 5.83 0.98 -9.48
N LEU A 29 6.09 0.66 -8.23
CA LEU A 29 5.82 -0.65 -7.65
C LEU A 29 4.41 -0.64 -7.05
N ILE A 30 3.58 -1.61 -7.44
CA ILE A 30 2.25 -1.82 -6.89
C ILE A 30 2.26 -3.09 -6.03
N PHE A 31 1.75 -2.95 -4.81
CA PHE A 31 1.70 -4.06 -3.85
C PHE A 31 0.50 -3.92 -2.92
N GLU A 32 0.14 -5.01 -2.24
CA GLU A 32 -0.95 -5.03 -1.25
C GLU A 32 -0.57 -5.88 -0.02
N PRO A 33 -1.18 -5.66 1.15
CA PRO A 33 -0.89 -6.47 2.33
C PRO A 33 -1.28 -7.94 2.10
N ALA A 34 -0.41 -8.86 2.49
CA ALA A 34 -0.64 -10.31 2.41
C ALA A 34 -1.11 -10.93 3.74
N ASN A 35 -1.33 -10.08 4.75
CA ASN A 35 -1.76 -10.50 6.08
C ASN A 35 -3.19 -11.09 6.05
N ILE A 36 -3.41 -12.13 6.84
CA ILE A 36 -4.72 -12.74 7.04
C ILE A 36 -5.05 -12.70 8.55
N PRO A 37 -5.99 -11.84 9.00
CA PRO A 37 -6.73 -10.84 8.24
C PRO A 37 -5.88 -9.59 7.89
N ILE A 38 -6.32 -8.83 6.89
CA ILE A 38 -5.69 -7.55 6.52
C ILE A 38 -5.82 -6.57 7.70
N PRO A 39 -4.73 -5.99 8.21
CA PRO A 39 -4.79 -5.00 9.28
C PRO A 39 -5.51 -3.75 8.80
N ARG A 40 -6.62 -3.43 9.46
CA ARG A 40 -7.43 -2.25 9.18
C ARG A 40 -7.49 -1.35 10.42
N LYS A 41 -7.58 -0.06 10.18
CA LYS A 41 -7.92 0.96 11.18
C LYS A 41 -9.44 0.98 11.39
N ALA A 42 -9.88 1.65 12.45
CA ALA A 42 -11.31 1.84 12.74
C ALA A 42 -12.08 2.59 11.63
N ASP A 43 -11.37 3.39 10.81
CA ASP A 43 -11.92 4.13 9.68
C ASP A 43 -11.97 3.32 8.36
N GLY A 44 -11.55 2.04 8.39
CA GLY A 44 -11.52 1.16 7.21
C GLY A 44 -10.25 1.27 6.35
N GLY A 45 -9.37 2.24 6.61
CA GLY A 45 -8.05 2.31 5.96
C GLY A 45 -7.13 1.18 6.42
N ILE A 46 -6.07 0.89 5.66
CA ILE A 46 -5.07 -0.10 6.10
C ILE A 46 -4.33 0.44 7.32
N ASP A 47 -4.08 -0.42 8.32
CA ASP A 47 -3.17 -0.11 9.44
C ASP A 47 -1.73 -0.49 9.04
N TRP A 48 -1.04 0.45 8.41
CA TRP A 48 0.27 0.21 7.80
C TRP A 48 1.34 -0.19 8.81
N LYS A 49 1.18 0.14 10.10
CA LYS A 49 2.12 -0.25 11.15
C LYS A 49 2.05 -1.73 11.50
N LYS A 50 0.95 -2.40 11.13
CA LYS A 50 0.69 -3.81 11.43
C LYS A 50 0.85 -4.71 10.19
N VAL A 51 1.13 -4.14 9.03
CA VAL A 51 1.42 -4.90 7.81
C VAL A 51 2.81 -5.52 7.95
N THR A 52 2.88 -6.85 7.93
CA THR A 52 4.14 -7.60 8.08
C THR A 52 4.49 -8.41 6.84
N ALA A 53 3.55 -8.57 5.90
CA ALA A 53 3.75 -9.25 4.65
C ALA A 53 3.04 -8.49 3.53
N VAL A 54 3.61 -8.50 2.33
CA VAL A 54 3.03 -7.88 1.13
C VAL A 54 3.16 -8.83 -0.06
N VAL A 55 2.20 -8.75 -0.99
CA VAL A 55 2.31 -9.37 -2.31
C VAL A 55 2.63 -8.28 -3.32
N ILE A 56 3.65 -8.52 -4.15
CA ILE A 56 3.93 -7.66 -5.30
C ILE A 56 2.96 -8.02 -6.41
N ILE A 57 2.27 -7.02 -6.94
CA ILE A 57 1.29 -7.18 -8.00
C ILE A 57 1.94 -6.92 -9.35
N LEU A 58 2.68 -5.80 -9.47
CA LEU A 58 3.43 -5.39 -10.66
C LEU A 58 4.48 -4.33 -10.33
#